data_AF-A0A329S480-F1
#
_entry.id   AF-A0A329S480-F1
#
_cell.length_a   1.000
_cell.length_b   1.000
_cell.length_c   1.000
_cell.angle_alpha   90.00
_cell.angle_beta   90.00
_cell.angle_gamma   90.00
#
_symmetry.space_group_name_H-M   'P 1'
#
loop_
_entity.id
_entity.type
_entity.pdbx_description
1 polymer ?
#
loop_
_entity_poly.entity_id
_entity_poly.type
_entity_poly.pdbx_seq_one_letter_code
_entity_poly.pdbx_strand_id
1 'polypeptide(L)'
;MSGGIVVLALCNNACISSEMALEVFQKAASRGNDEVVKPLLSKYCFALSVKEEAMVCAARNGQLNVLKVICASEDWSLDSLNKAISATKDWYVLAVLRAKKAAKEESSS
;
A
#
# COMPACT_ATOMS: atom_id res chain seq x y z
N MET A 1 -4.83 21.02 11.31
CA MET A 1 -3.97 20.11 12.10
C MET A 1 -4.12 18.72 11.54
N SER A 2 -3.04 18.20 10.99
CA SER A 2 -2.99 16.99 10.16
C SER A 2 -3.29 15.75 11.00
N GLY A 3 -4.46 15.13 10.81
CA GLY A 3 -4.84 13.90 11.51
C GLY A 3 -3.81 12.77 11.39
N GLY A 4 -2.98 12.78 10.34
CA GLY A 4 -1.84 11.86 10.20
C GLY A 4 -0.79 11.96 11.32
N ILE A 5 -0.54 13.15 11.87
CA ILE A 5 0.45 13.34 12.95
C ILE A 5 -0.05 12.73 14.26
N VAL A 6 -1.35 12.84 14.55
CA VAL A 6 -1.97 12.24 15.76
C VAL A 6 -1.95 10.71 15.66
N VAL A 7 -2.29 10.16 14.50
CA VAL A 7 -2.24 8.71 14.24
C VAL A 7 -0.81 8.17 14.36
N LEU A 8 0.17 8.89 13.80
CA LEU A 8 1.58 8.50 13.88
C LEU A 8 2.10 8.51 15.33
N ALA A 9 1.73 9.53 16.12
CA ALA A 9 2.09 9.61 17.53
C ALA A 9 1.51 8.45 18.36
N LEU A 10 0.26 8.05 18.08
CA LEU A 10 -0.35 6.87 18.71
C LEU A 10 0.35 5.57 18.29
N CYS A 11 0.66 5.38 17.01
CA CYS A 11 1.40 4.20 16.54
C CYS A 11 2.82 4.11 17.11
N ASN A 12 3.39 5.24 17.55
CA ASN A 12 4.74 5.31 18.11
C ASN A 12 4.78 5.16 19.63
N ASN A 13 3.78 5.64 20.37
CA ASN A 13 3.78 5.67 21.84
C ASN A 13 2.70 4.80 22.51
N ALA A 14 1.67 4.36 21.79
CA ALA A 14 0.63 3.49 22.31
C ALA A 14 0.70 2.10 21.65
N CYS A 15 0.49 1.05 22.45
CA CYS A 15 0.33 -0.30 21.95
C CYS A 15 -1.05 -0.41 21.27
N ILE A 16 -1.18 0.07 20.03
CA ILE A 16 -2.41 -0.10 19.26
C ILE A 16 -2.59 -1.60 18.96
N SER A 17 -3.83 -2.08 19.08
CA SER A 17 -4.14 -3.49 18.80
C SER A 17 -3.88 -3.82 17.33
N SER A 18 -3.64 -5.10 17.02
CA SER A 18 -3.47 -5.56 15.63
C SER A 18 -4.68 -5.23 14.75
N GLU A 19 -5.89 -5.25 15.32
CA GLU A 19 -7.13 -4.84 14.65
C GLU A 19 -7.13 -3.36 14.30
N MET A 20 -6.75 -2.51 15.26
CA MET A 20 -6.64 -1.06 15.03
C MET A 20 -5.54 -0.75 14.01
N ALA A 21 -4.38 -1.43 14.09
CA ALA A 21 -3.31 -1.26 13.12
C ALA A 21 -3.76 -1.63 11.70
N LEU A 22 -4.56 -2.70 11.55
CA LEU A 22 -5.15 -3.12 10.28
C LEU A 22 -6.10 -2.05 9.72
N GLU A 23 -7.04 -1.56 10.54
CA GLU A 23 -8.00 -0.54 10.11
C GLU A 23 -7.29 0.75 9.68
N VAL A 24 -6.33 1.22 10.49
CA VAL A 24 -5.54 2.42 10.21
C VAL A 24 -4.75 2.23 8.91
N PHE A 25 -4.13 1.06 8.71
CA PHE A 25 -3.37 0.76 7.50
C PHE A 25 -4.24 0.82 6.25
N GLN A 26 -5.40 0.16 6.26
CA GLN A 26 -6.34 0.17 5.12
C GLN A 26 -6.87 1.58 4.84
N LYS A 27 -7.22 2.34 5.88
CA LYS A 27 -7.72 3.71 5.73
C LYS A 27 -6.63 4.65 5.20
N ALA A 28 -5.41 4.53 5.69
CA ALA A 28 -4.27 5.32 5.23
C ALA A 28 -3.95 5.02 3.76
N ALA A 29 -3.95 3.74 3.38
CA ALA A 29 -3.72 3.33 2.00
C ALA A 29 -4.79 3.90 1.04
N SER A 30 -6.06 3.78 1.43
CA SER A 30 -7.20 4.29 0.67
C SER A 30 -7.17 5.82 0.46
N ARG A 31 -6.65 6.57 1.45
CA ARG A 31 -6.61 8.04 1.47
C ARG A 31 -5.30 8.65 0.95
N GLY A 32 -4.31 7.83 0.59
CA GLY A 32 -3.01 8.34 0.13
C GLY A 32 -2.06 8.81 1.22
N ASN A 33 -2.25 8.38 2.47
CA ASN A 33 -1.43 8.82 3.59
C ASN A 33 -0.18 7.95 3.75
N ASP A 34 0.79 8.10 2.83
CA ASP A 34 2.00 7.28 2.79
C ASP A 34 2.89 7.47 4.03
N GLU A 35 2.83 8.62 4.67
CA GLU A 35 3.50 8.92 5.95
C GLU A 35 2.99 8.08 7.13
N VAL A 36 1.79 7.49 7.02
CA VAL A 36 1.26 6.52 7.99
C VAL A 36 1.46 5.08 7.49
N VAL A 37 1.36 4.83 6.18
CA VAL A 37 1.54 3.49 5.58
C VAL A 37 2.97 2.97 5.80
N LYS A 38 4.00 3.78 5.53
CA LYS A 38 5.43 3.41 5.69
C LYS A 38 5.74 2.87 7.10
N PRO A 39 5.47 3.61 8.20
CA PRO A 39 5.79 3.15 9.54
C PRO A 39 4.96 1.92 9.94
N LEU A 40 3.69 1.82 9.51
CA LEU A 40 2.88 0.64 9.79
C LEU A 40 3.45 -0.62 9.13
N LEU A 41 3.89 -0.55 7.87
CA LEU A 41 4.55 -1.68 7.19
C LEU A 41 5.86 -2.09 7.87
N SER A 42 6.61 -1.13 8.44
CA SER A 42 7.86 -1.43 9.15
C SER A 42 7.63 -2.06 10.53
N LYS A 43 6.50 -1.77 11.17
CA LYS A 43 6.22 -2.18 12.56
C LYS A 43 5.37 -3.43 12.66
N TYR A 44 4.47 -3.63 11.71
CA TYR A 44 3.47 -4.69 11.76
C TYR A 44 3.65 -5.66 10.59
N CYS A 45 3.59 -6.94 10.91
CA CYS A 45 3.57 -8.00 9.91
C CYS A 45 2.13 -8.26 9.44
N PHE A 46 1.65 -7.42 8.51
CA PHE A 46 0.35 -7.66 7.88
C PHE A 46 0.40 -8.87 6.96
N ALA A 47 -0.69 -9.64 6.92
CA ALA A 47 -0.85 -10.73 5.95
C ALA A 47 -0.74 -10.20 4.51
N LEU A 48 -0.23 -11.02 3.60
CA LEU A 48 -0.05 -10.65 2.19
C LEU A 48 -1.37 -10.20 1.54
N SER A 49 -2.48 -10.88 1.86
CA SER A 49 -3.82 -10.52 1.38
C SER A 49 -4.27 -9.13 1.81
N VAL A 50 -3.90 -8.70 3.03
CA VAL A 50 -4.18 -7.35 3.53
C VAL A 50 -3.39 -6.31 2.75
N LYS A 51 -2.11 -6.57 2.49
CA LYS A 51 -1.26 -5.68 1.70
C LYS A 51 -1.74 -5.62 0.24
N GLU A 52 -2.20 -6.74 -0.33
CA GLU A 52 -2.76 -6.81 -1.68
C GLU A 52 -4.02 -5.96 -1.81
N GLU A 53 -4.96 -6.10 -0.86
CA GLU A 53 -6.17 -5.26 -0.83
C GLU A 53 -5.81 -3.78 -0.71
N ALA A 54 -4.81 -3.44 0.12
CA ALA A 54 -4.32 -2.07 0.23
C ALA A 54 -3.70 -1.55 -1.08
N MET A 55 -2.95 -2.39 -1.82
CA MET A 55 -2.43 -2.07 -3.15
C MET A 55 -3.56 -1.79 -4.14
N VAL A 56 -4.57 -2.66 -4.20
CA VAL A 56 -5.73 -2.53 -5.09
C VAL A 56 -6.55 -1.29 -4.74
N CYS A 57 -6.78 -1.03 -3.45
CA CYS A 57 -7.47 0.17 -2.98
C CYS A 57 -6.70 1.45 -3.33
N ALA A 58 -5.38 1.47 -3.12
CA ALA A 58 -4.54 2.60 -3.49
C ALA A 58 -4.59 2.86 -4.99
N ALA A 59 -4.51 1.80 -5.81
CA ALA A 59 -4.59 1.90 -7.26
C ALA A 59 -5.96 2.45 -7.72
N ARG A 60 -7.05 1.89 -7.19
CA ARG A 60 -8.43 2.32 -7.48
C ARG A 60 -8.64 3.79 -7.16
N ASN A 61 -8.04 4.28 -6.09
CA ASN A 61 -8.20 5.65 -5.60
C ASN A 61 -7.13 6.63 -6.13
N GLY A 62 -6.26 6.22 -7.05
CA GLY A 62 -5.24 7.11 -7.62
C GLY A 62 -4.07 7.44 -6.66
N GLN A 63 -3.89 6.67 -5.60
CA GLN A 63 -2.95 7.00 -4.51
C GLN A 63 -1.51 6.59 -4.84
N LEU A 64 -0.88 7.34 -5.75
CA LEU A 64 0.42 7.04 -6.33
C LEU A 64 1.54 6.81 -5.30
N ASN A 65 1.66 7.65 -4.27
CA ASN A 65 2.75 7.55 -3.29
C ASN A 65 2.59 6.32 -2.39
N VAL A 66 1.36 6.04 -1.93
CA VAL A 66 1.05 4.81 -1.20
C VAL A 66 1.35 3.59 -2.07
N LEU A 67 0.96 3.62 -3.34
CA LEU A 67 1.19 2.50 -4.24
C LEU A 67 2.69 2.20 -4.40
N LYS A 68 3.53 3.23 -4.56
CA LYS A 68 4.99 3.07 -4.61
C LYS A 68 5.53 2.41 -3.35
N VAL A 69 5.04 2.80 -2.17
CA VAL A 69 5.43 2.20 -0.89
C VAL A 69 5.03 0.73 -0.82
N ILE A 70 3.77 0.39 -1.14
CA ILE A 70 3.28 -0.99 -1.07
C ILE A 70 3.93 -1.88 -2.13
N CYS A 71 4.14 -1.39 -3.37
CA CYS A 71 4.84 -2.13 -4.41
C CYS A 71 6.33 -2.38 -4.10
N ALA A 72 6.93 -1.58 -3.21
CA ALA A 72 8.29 -1.78 -2.75
C ALA A 72 8.39 -2.70 -1.51
N SER A 73 7.29 -2.89 -0.77
CA SER A 73 7.34 -3.67 0.48
C SER A 73 7.36 -5.18 0.29
N GLU A 74 6.99 -5.67 -0.90
CA GLU A 74 6.86 -7.10 -1.19
C GLU A 74 7.28 -7.41 -2.63
N ASP A 75 7.59 -8.69 -2.86
CA ASP A 75 7.74 -9.25 -4.21
C ASP A 75 6.39 -9.74 -4.73
N TRP A 76 5.66 -8.84 -5.39
CA TRP A 76 4.30 -9.09 -5.85
C TRP A 76 4.23 -10.09 -7.00
N SER A 77 3.25 -11.00 -6.92
CA SER A 77 2.91 -11.89 -8.03
C SER A 77 2.34 -11.10 -9.22
N LEU A 78 2.46 -11.65 -10.43
CA LEU A 78 1.84 -11.06 -11.62
C LEU A 78 0.32 -10.94 -11.47
N ASP A 79 -0.33 -11.89 -10.81
CA ASP A 79 -1.77 -11.86 -10.55
C ASP A 79 -2.15 -10.64 -9.68
N SER A 80 -1.44 -10.43 -8.57
CA SER A 80 -1.66 -9.29 -7.69
C SER A 80 -1.44 -7.95 -8.40
N LEU A 81 -0.40 -7.84 -9.22
CA LEU A 81 -0.15 -6.65 -10.03
C LEU A 81 -1.25 -6.43 -11.07
N ASN A 82 -1.73 -7.49 -11.74
CA ASN A 82 -2.82 -7.40 -12.71
C ASN A 82 -4.15 -6.96 -12.05
N LYS A 83 -4.45 -7.41 -10.83
CA LYS A 83 -5.62 -6.93 -10.06
C LYS A 83 -5.55 -5.43 -9.79
N ALA A 84 -4.38 -4.91 -9.40
CA ALA A 84 -4.21 -3.48 -9.18
C ALA A 84 -4.32 -2.69 -10.51
N ILE A 85 -3.79 -3.23 -11.61
CA ILE A 85 -3.87 -2.63 -12.95
C ILE A 85 -5.32 -2.52 -13.42
N SER A 86 -6.13 -3.57 -13.24
CA SER A 86 -7.54 -3.56 -13.66
C SER A 86 -8.42 -2.68 -12.78
N ALA A 87 -8.00 -2.41 -11.54
CA ALA A 87 -8.73 -1.58 -10.59
C ALA A 87 -8.57 -0.06 -10.83
N THR A 88 -7.56 0.38 -11.58
CA THR A 88 -7.26 1.80 -11.77
C THR A 88 -7.62 2.30 -13.17
N LYS A 89 -8.03 3.56 -13.24
CA LYS A 89 -8.14 4.34 -14.49
C LYS A 89 -7.16 5.51 -14.52
N ASP A 90 -6.41 5.71 -13.44
CA ASP A 90 -5.42 6.78 -13.34
C ASP A 90 -4.18 6.38 -14.14
N TRP A 91 -3.79 7.24 -15.07
CA TRP A 91 -2.73 6.92 -16.02
C TRP A 91 -1.35 6.84 -15.34
N TYR A 92 -1.08 7.64 -14.31
CA TYR A 92 0.19 7.63 -13.58
C TYR A 92 0.32 6.35 -12.74
N VAL A 93 -0.76 5.97 -12.05
CA VAL A 93 -0.83 4.71 -11.31
C VAL A 93 -0.64 3.52 -12.25
N LEU A 94 -1.32 3.52 -13.40
CA LEU A 94 -1.20 2.48 -14.42
C LEU A 94 0.24 2.35 -14.92
N ALA A 95 0.93 3.46 -15.17
CA ALA A 95 2.33 3.46 -15.59
C ALA A 95 3.25 2.82 -14.55
N VAL A 96 3.10 3.15 -13.27
CA VAL A 96 3.90 2.56 -12.18
C VAL A 96 3.66 1.05 -12.06
N LEU A 97 2.41 0.61 -12.11
CA LEU A 97 2.08 -0.82 -12.01
C LEU A 97 2.59 -1.62 -13.21
N ARG A 98 2.50 -1.07 -14.43
CA ARG A 98 3.04 -1.71 -15.63
C ARG A 98 4.56 -1.81 -15.59
N ALA A 99 5.25 -0.77 -15.13
CA ALA A 99 6.70 -0.82 -14.94
C ALA A 99 7.11 -1.87 -13.91
N LYS A 100 6.39 -1.95 -12.77
CA LYS A 100 6.64 -2.98 -11.75
C LYS A 100 6.39 -4.39 -12.28
N LYS A 101 5.36 -4.57 -13.11
CA LYS A 101 5.04 -5.85 -13.77
C LYS A 101 6.15 -6.26 -14.75
N ALA A 102 6.59 -5.37 -15.63
CA ALA A 102 7.65 -5.66 -16.59
C ALA A 102 8.94 -6.08 -15.89
N ALA A 103 9.33 -5.37 -14.82
CA ALA A 103 10.50 -5.75 -14.01
C ALA A 103 10.37 -7.16 -13.38
N LYS A 104 9.14 -7.58 -13.02
CA LYS A 104 8.88 -8.91 -12.48
C LYS A 104 9.00 -10.01 -13.55
N GLU A 105 8.48 -9.76 -14.75
CA GLU A 105 8.59 -10.67 -15.90
C GLU A 105 10.05 -10.88 -16.32
N GLU A 106 10.85 -9.81 -16.35
CA GLU A 106 12.30 -9.88 -16.64
C GLU A 106 13.06 -10.68 -15.58
N SER A 107 12.75 -10.50 -14.29
CA SER A 107 13.41 -11.24 -13.21
C SER A 107 13.05 -12.73 -13.13
N SER A 108 12.01 -13.16 -13.85
CA SER A 108 11.50 -14.54 -13.85
C SER A 108 11.90 -15.31 -15.11
N SER A 109 12.62 -14.67 -16.05
CA SER A 109 13.16 -15.24 -17.29
C SER A 109 14.61 -15.65 -17.11
#